data_AF-A0A7V2S6Z0-F1
#
_entry.id   AF-A0A7V2S6Z0-F1
#
_cell.length_a   1.000
_cell.length_b   1.000
_cell.length_c   1.000
_cell.angle_alpha   90.00
_cell.angle_beta   90.00
_cell.angle_gamma   90.00
#
_symmetry.space_group_name_H-M   'P 1'
#
loop_
_entity.id
_entity.type
_entity.pdbx_description
1 polymer ?
#
loop_
_entity_poly.entity_id
_entity_poly.type
_entity_poly.pdbx_seq_one_letter_code
_entity_poly.pdbx_strand_id
1 'polypeptide(L)' 'MRKRKIGQKISWGIAMFCYLLSLVAASYAVYWQIDNSTDHPIFASLLASVVFLIGCGIVLHVIANANLPNLKPGSDSQE' A
#
# COMPACT_ATOMS: atom_id res chain seq x y z
N MET A 1 -18.77 17.73 -0.34
CA MET A 1 -17.56 16.88 -0.46
C MET A 1 -16.88 16.81 0.90
N ARG A 2 -16.83 15.64 1.57
CA ARG A 2 -16.14 15.48 2.86
C ARG A 2 -14.64 15.75 2.68
N LYS A 3 -14.08 16.71 3.43
CA LYS A 3 -12.64 17.04 3.35
C LYS A 3 -11.82 15.87 3.89
N ARG A 4 -11.13 15.14 3.00
CA ARG A 4 -10.16 14.11 3.38
C ARG A 4 -9.07 14.75 4.25
N LYS A 5 -8.78 14.16 5.40
CA LYS A 5 -7.72 14.60 6.31
C LYS A 5 -6.35 14.42 5.67
N ILE A 6 -5.35 15.20 6.07
CA ILE A 6 -3.96 15.10 5.57
C ILE A 6 -3.40 13.68 5.70
N GLY A 7 -3.61 13.01 6.85
CA GLY A 7 -3.21 11.62 7.04
C GLY A 7 -3.85 10.66 6.03
N GLN A 8 -5.16 10.82 5.78
CA GLN A 8 -5.91 10.01 4.82
C GLN A 8 -5.41 10.22 3.37
N LYS A 9 -4.98 11.44 3.04
CA LYS A 9 -4.42 11.79 1.73
C LYS A 9 -3.02 11.17 1.52
N ILE A 10 -2.20 11.15 2.56
CA ILE A 10 -0.88 10.52 2.55
C ILE A 10 -1.02 8.99 2.47
N SER A 11 -1.88 8.39 3.30
CA SER A 11 -2.16 6.94 3.23
C SER A 11 -2.65 6.51 1.85
N TRP A 12 -3.50 7.31 1.21
CA TRP A 12 -3.96 7.03 -0.16
C TRP A 12 -2.82 7.08 -1.18
N GLY A 13 -1.92 8.07 -1.07
CA GLY A 13 -0.74 8.17 -1.93
C GLY A 13 0.21 6.98 -1.78
N ILE A 14 0.50 6.58 -0.54
CA ILE A 14 1.38 5.44 -0.26
C ILE A 14 0.73 4.12 -0.68
N ALA A 15 -0.59 3.96 -0.50
CA ALA A 15 -1.32 2.79 -1.00
C ALA A 15 -1.15 2.63 -2.51
N MET A 16 -1.34 3.72 -3.26
CA MET A 16 -1.17 3.72 -4.71
C MET A 16 0.26 3.37 -5.11
N PHE A 17 1.25 3.91 -4.39
CA PHE A 17 2.66 3.59 -4.60
C PHE A 17 2.98 2.11 -4.35
N CYS A 18 2.46 1.52 -3.28
CA CYS A 18 2.61 0.08 -3.00
C CYS A 18 2.00 -0.79 -4.12
N TYR A 19 0.82 -0.43 -4.64
CA TYR A 19 0.21 -1.17 -5.73
C TYR A 19 1.02 -1.08 -7.03
N LEU A 20 1.56 0.11 -7.35
CA LEU A 20 2.43 0.29 -8.51
C LEU A 20 3.71 -0.55 -8.39
N LEU A 21 4.36 -0.52 -7.23
CA LEU A 21 5.55 -1.34 -6.97
C LEU A 21 5.24 -2.84 -7.04
N SER A 22 4.07 -3.26 -6.54
CA SER A 22 3.64 -4.66 -6.62
C SER A 22 3.47 -5.11 -8.08
N LEU A 23 2.88 -4.27 -8.93
CA LEU A 23 2.77 -4.55 -10.37
C LEU A 23 4.14 -4.70 -11.03
N VAL A 24 5.11 -3.84 -10.69
CA VAL A 24 6.48 -3.93 -11.20
C VAL A 24 7.19 -5.20 -10.70
N ALA A 25 7.04 -5.54 -9.42
CA ALA A 25 7.61 -6.75 -8.86
C ALA A 25 7.01 -8.01 -9.50
N ALA A 26 5.69 -8.01 -9.76
CA ALA A 26 4.99 -9.11 -10.40
C ALA A 26 5.41 -9.27 -11.87
N SER A 27 5.51 -8.18 -12.63
CA SER A 27 5.97 -8.23 -14.03
C SER A 27 7.42 -8.69 -14.12
N TYR A 28 8.28 -8.24 -13.21
CA TYR A 28 9.67 -8.70 -13.13
C TYR A 28 9.78 -10.18 -12.75
N ALA A 29 8.94 -10.67 -11.82
CA ALA A 29 8.88 -12.08 -11.48
C ALA A 29 8.50 -12.96 -12.69
N VAL A 30 7.49 -12.54 -13.47
CA VAL A 30 7.07 -13.25 -14.69
C VAL A 30 8.18 -13.23 -15.74
N TYR A 31 8.85 -12.10 -15.93
CA TYR A 31 9.99 -12.01 -16.85
C TYR A 31 11.13 -12.95 -16.43
N TRP A 32 11.45 -12.98 -15.13
CA TRP A 32 12.50 -13.84 -14.59
C TRP A 32 12.17 -15.33 -14.71
N GLN A 33 10.89 -15.71 -14.55
CA GLN A 33 10.45 -17.10 -14.69
C GLN A 33 10.67 -17.67 -16.10
N ILE A 34 10.71 -16.82 -17.13
CA ILE A 34 10.91 -17.26 -18.53
C ILE A 34 12.33 -17.80 -18.72
N ASP A 35 13.33 -17.19 -18.09
CA ASP A 35 14.75 -17.54 -18.25
C ASP A 35 15.29 -18.42 -17.11
N ASN A 36 14.61 -18.46 -15.96
CA ASN A 36 15.10 -19.13 -14.76
C ASN A 36 14.05 -20.03 -14.11
N SER A 37 14.49 -21.17 -13.57
CA SER A 37 13.65 -22.07 -12.79
C SER A 37 13.08 -21.41 -11.52
N THR A 38 11.91 -21.88 -11.10
CA THR A 38 11.12 -21.32 -9.99
C THR A 38 11.81 -21.49 -8.62
N ASP A 39 12.79 -22.38 -8.52
CA ASP A 39 13.52 -22.72 -7.30
C ASP A 39 14.58 -21.68 -6.89
N HIS A 40 14.79 -20.64 -7.71
CA HIS A 40 15.75 -19.60 -7.38
C HIS A 40 15.25 -18.72 -6.22
N PRO A 41 16.11 -18.43 -5.21
CA PRO A 41 15.73 -17.63 -4.04
C PRO A 41 15.28 -16.21 -4.41
N ILE A 42 15.74 -15.69 -5.56
CA ILE A 42 15.34 -14.40 -6.12
C ILE A 42 13.86 -14.42 -6.50
N PHE A 43 13.39 -15.49 -7.15
CA PHE A 43 11.99 -15.63 -7.56
C PHE A 43 11.07 -15.72 -6.33
N ALA A 44 11.45 -16.50 -5.31
CA ALA A 44 10.72 -16.60 -4.05
C ALA A 44 10.61 -15.22 -3.34
N SER A 45 11.70 -14.46 -3.31
CA SER A 45 11.75 -13.13 -2.70
C SER A 45 10.91 -12.10 -3.47
N LEU A 46 10.87 -12.20 -4.81
CA LEU A 46 10.01 -11.37 -5.67
C LEU A 46 8.53 -11.65 -5.41
N LEU A 47 8.12 -12.92 -5.38
CA LEU A 47 6.74 -13.29 -5.08
C LEU A 47 6.31 -12.85 -3.67
N ALA A 48 7.17 -13.03 -2.67
CA ALA A 48 6.92 -12.56 -1.31
C ALA A 48 6.72 -11.04 -1.27
N SER A 49 7.55 -10.29 -2.01
CA SER A 49 7.44 -8.83 -2.13
C SER A 49 6.11 -8.40 -2.76
N VAL A 50 5.66 -9.11 -3.80
CA VAL A 50 4.35 -8.86 -4.44
C VAL A 50 3.22 -8.99 -3.41
N VAL A 51 3.17 -10.10 -2.67
CA VAL A 51 2.13 -10.35 -1.66
C VAL A 51 2.20 -9.31 -0.54
N PHE A 52 3.40 -8.98 -0.05
CA PHE A 52 3.60 -7.98 0.99
C PHE A 52 3.11 -6.59 0.55
N LEU A 53 3.47 -6.15 -0.66
CA LEU A 53 3.08 -4.85 -1.20
C LEU A 53 1.58 -4.76 -1.47
N ILE A 54 0.94 -5.85 -1.93
CA ILE A 54 -0.52 -5.91 -2.07
C ILE A 54 -1.18 -5.80 -0.69
N GLY A 55 -0.74 -6.60 0.28
CA GLY A 55 -1.28 -6.57 1.64
C GLY A 55 -1.16 -5.19 2.28
N CYS A 56 0.02 -4.58 2.18
CA CYS A 56 0.27 -3.22 2.66
C CYS A 56 -0.63 -2.20 1.93
N GLY A 57 -0.71 -2.29 0.60
CA GLY A 57 -1.60 -1.47 -0.22
C GLY A 57 -3.07 -1.58 0.20
N ILE A 58 -3.57 -2.77 0.51
CA ILE A 58 -4.94 -2.99 0.99
C ILE A 58 -5.15 -2.31 2.34
N VAL A 59 -4.27 -2.51 3.31
CA VAL A 59 -4.38 -1.90 4.64
C VAL A 59 -4.39 -0.38 4.53
N LEU A 60 -3.46 0.21 3.77
CA LEU A 60 -3.42 1.66 3.58
C LEU A 60 -4.63 2.19 2.80
N HIS A 61 -5.15 1.41 1.84
CA HIS A 61 -6.38 1.75 1.14
C HIS A 61 -7.58 1.75 2.08
N VAL A 62 -7.69 0.78 2.98
CA VAL A 62 -8.73 0.73 4.02
C VAL A 62 -8.61 1.91 4.96
N ILE A 63 -7.41 2.26 5.42
CA ILE A 63 -7.16 3.48 6.24
C ILE A 63 -7.56 4.74 5.47
N ALA A 64 -7.24 4.79 4.17
CA ALA A 64 -7.61 5.90 3.31
C ALA A 64 -9.12 5.97 3.03
N ASN A 65 -9.86 4.86 3.12
CA ASN A 65 -11.31 4.82 2.91
C ASN A 65 -12.10 4.87 4.23
N ALA A 66 -11.44 4.66 5.36
CA ALA A 66 -12.06 4.74 6.67
C ALA A 66 -12.65 6.14 6.89
N ASN A 67 -13.93 6.17 7.26
CA ASN A 67 -14.60 7.40 7.65
C ASN A 67 -14.22 7.75 9.09
N LEU A 68 -12.97 8.19 9.27
CA LEU A 68 -12.43 8.56 10.57
C LEU A 68 -13.17 9.82 11.07
N PRO A 69 -13.90 9.74 12.21
CA PRO A 69 -14.47 10.92 12.85
C PRO A 69 -13.34 11.89 13.21
N ASN A 70 -13.71 13.15 13.37
CA ASN A 70 -12.77 14.24 13.60
C ASN A 70 -12.07 14.08 14.98
N LEU A 71 -11.00 13.29 15.03
CA LEU A 71 -10.09 13.21 16.18
C LEU A 71 -9.24 14.48 16.19
N LYS A 72 -9.84 15.60 16.57
CA LYS A 72 -9.10 16.79 17.03
C LYS A 72 -9.02 16.63 18.56
N PRO A 73 -7.91 16.17 19.14
CA PRO A 73 -7.72 16.27 20.58
C PRO A 73 -7.63 17.77 20.89
N GLY A 74 -8.61 18.31 21.63
CA GLY A 74 -8.58 19.68 22.15
C GLY A 74 -9.03 20.77 21.16
N SER A 75 -10.32 20.85 20.87
CA SER A 75 -10.97 22.17 20.71
C SER A 75 -11.78 22.60 21.92
N ASP A 76 -11.71 21.85 23.03
CA ASP A 76 -12.25 22.25 24.33
C ASP A 76 -11.27 23.14 25.10
N SER A 77 -10.75 24.15 24.42
CA SER A 77 -10.21 25.35 25.06
C SER A 77 -10.92 26.52 24.41
N GLN A 78 -12.22 26.57 24.68
CA GLN A 78 -13.00 27.80 24.61
C GLN A 78 -12.67 28.61 25.87
N GLU A 79 -12.28 29.86 25.63
CA GLU A 79 -12.18 31.01 26.55
C GLU A 79 -10.99 31.09 27.51
#